data_AF-A0A0K2JAP3-F1
#
_entry.id   AF-A0A0K2JAP3-F1
#
_cell.length_a   1.000
_cell.length_b   1.000
_cell.length_c   1.000
_cell.angle_alpha   90.00
_cell.angle_beta   90.00
_cell.angle_gamma   90.00
#
_symmetry.space_group_name_H-M   'P 1'
#
loop_
_entity.id
_entity.type
_entity.pdbx_description
1 polymer ?
#
loop_
_entity_poly.entity_id
_entity_poly.type
_entity_poly.pdbx_seq_one_letter_code
_entity_poly.pdbx_strand_id
1 'polypeptide(L)'
;MNNERLIVKHKSESGIVNFIYDYQNEVSFFRFNSNDEVELKDFNDNDNEKTYTIKRYEDIKNINGIAFDNEEKMKDLENYIKEKVTEEDKKRIVELIRSAGIEEIEDEVPELNFYDYTENYLFGYPIISKNFLEDKNQGIWAGFGTRKLKFEVNNLEDIKNKLGNVSLRFYKIDNDSLSKEIETEILNKSYEEDKLIVDMELDSDLFINEFLEKQQYAKFTGSLEVELIEENRNKLTICYPVQIIFHNTNLGKEKNKGIIKTDKVSIDFGTSSTCVAVSNQGKIEFITLSMEDIDTEYNKFENPTNIMIYRWKDIYEEWKNENKKLPLFLRGNKNDDYEGKKISYDSGYTVKELIKDATKREMNSILTQIKLIPYELEKDTTLTLTSSKVETNDEKEVVKLVNDYERQNDEMFDPVAFYSYLLGRIINNPSNPKIYTKFSVTYPVKFNNKLRGKLKKSIEYGLKRALPISLQESEDEKGRSIFNVSMEFPEPVAYVGAICGNYLKLEDNPVEYFAIYDFGGGTLDFSFGIFRENEDEESVIEILGVDGNEEIGGERLINRISYWVYQENIEILKENRIPFEKLRQEKISDEMDENLLNNSDIAKLNLKKINEAISRPFLKEKMMK
;
A
#
# COMPACT_ATOMS: atom_id res chain seq x y z
N MET A 1 32.10 40.19 1.61
CA MET A 1 31.70 40.23 0.20
C MET A 1 30.26 39.76 0.19
N ASN A 2 29.37 40.71 -0.07
CA ASN A 2 27.96 40.63 0.30
C ASN A 2 27.20 39.60 -0.51
N ASN A 3 26.33 38.88 0.18
CA ASN A 3 25.46 37.84 -0.38
C ASN A 3 24.34 38.51 -1.20
N GLU A 4 24.57 38.76 -2.47
CA GLU A 4 23.52 39.23 -3.39
C GLU A 4 22.56 38.07 -3.67
N ARG A 5 21.25 38.26 -3.43
CA ARG A 5 20.22 37.22 -3.61
C ARG A 5 19.15 37.67 -4.59
N LEU A 6 18.92 36.85 -5.60
CA LEU A 6 17.82 37.02 -6.55
C LEU A 6 16.69 36.11 -6.11
N ILE A 7 15.51 36.68 -5.84
CA ILE A 7 14.32 35.91 -5.49
C ILE A 7 13.33 35.95 -6.64
N VAL A 8 13.10 34.83 -7.33
CA VAL A 8 12.06 34.80 -8.35
C VAL A 8 10.76 34.27 -7.77
N LYS A 9 9.67 35.00 -8.00
CA LYS A 9 8.31 34.70 -7.56
C LYS A 9 7.50 34.17 -8.74
N HIS A 10 7.47 32.85 -8.86
CA HIS A 10 6.65 32.18 -9.85
C HIS A 10 5.19 32.13 -9.39
N LYS A 11 4.25 32.57 -10.23
CA LYS A 11 2.82 32.40 -9.99
C LYS A 11 2.34 31.14 -10.71
N SER A 12 2.33 30.01 -10.00
CA SER A 12 1.60 28.84 -10.49
C SER A 12 0.10 29.03 -10.24
N GLU A 13 -0.76 28.25 -10.92
CA GLU A 13 -2.21 28.20 -10.66
C GLU A 13 -2.55 27.87 -9.17
N SER A 14 -1.56 27.44 -8.40
CA SER A 14 -1.65 26.99 -7.00
C SER A 14 -0.91 27.87 -5.97
N GLY A 15 -0.33 29.02 -6.34
CA GLY A 15 0.28 29.98 -5.39
C GLY A 15 1.58 30.64 -5.87
N ILE A 16 2.24 31.40 -4.97
CA ILE A 16 3.55 32.03 -5.22
C ILE A 16 4.68 31.11 -4.74
N VAL A 17 5.54 30.64 -5.65
CA VAL A 17 6.77 29.90 -5.33
C VAL A 17 7.95 30.87 -5.39
N ASN A 18 8.78 30.89 -4.33
CA ASN A 18 9.96 31.76 -4.24
C ASN A 18 11.20 30.90 -4.51
N PHE A 19 12.00 31.27 -5.51
CA PHE A 19 13.29 30.66 -5.81
C PHE A 19 14.39 31.62 -5.41
N ILE A 20 15.41 31.18 -4.66
CA ILE A 20 16.54 32.03 -4.28
C ILE A 20 17.76 31.59 -5.10
N TYR A 21 18.26 32.49 -5.94
CA TYR A 21 19.53 32.36 -6.64
C TYR A 21 20.63 32.96 -5.74
N ASP A 22 21.63 32.15 -5.39
CA ASP A 22 22.79 32.55 -4.57
C ASP A 22 24.06 32.48 -5.42
N TYR A 23 24.71 33.64 -5.59
CA TYR A 23 25.89 33.80 -6.44
C TYR A 23 27.12 32.99 -5.98
N GLN A 24 27.19 32.57 -4.71
CA GLN A 24 28.34 31.82 -4.20
C GLN A 24 28.35 30.33 -4.61
N ASN A 25 27.22 29.80 -5.09
CA ASN A 25 27.11 28.43 -5.58
C ASN A 25 26.71 28.47 -7.06
N GLU A 26 27.68 28.32 -7.95
CA GLU A 26 27.52 28.55 -9.40
C GLU A 26 26.34 27.81 -10.03
N VAL A 27 25.51 28.59 -10.73
CA VAL A 27 24.41 28.24 -11.64
C VAL A 27 23.27 27.45 -10.98
N SER A 28 22.05 27.94 -11.14
CA SER A 28 20.82 27.26 -10.79
C SER A 28 19.87 27.43 -11.96
N PHE A 29 19.56 26.34 -12.66
CA PHE A 29 18.57 26.39 -13.74
C PHE A 29 17.18 26.37 -13.12
N PHE A 30 16.43 27.42 -13.43
CA PHE A 30 15.05 27.58 -12.99
C PHE A 30 14.19 27.89 -14.21
N ARG A 31 13.03 27.23 -14.29
CA ARG A 31 12.02 27.52 -15.30
C ARG A 31 11.17 28.69 -14.82
N PHE A 32 11.25 29.81 -15.53
CA PHE A 32 10.41 30.98 -15.28
C PHE A 32 9.46 31.22 -16.46
N ASN A 33 8.18 31.47 -16.18
CA ASN A 33 7.25 31.97 -17.16
C ASN A 33 7.56 33.44 -17.44
N SER A 34 7.29 33.90 -18.66
CA SER A 34 7.48 35.31 -19.04
C SER A 34 6.78 36.29 -18.10
N ASN A 35 5.65 35.88 -17.51
CA ASN A 35 4.84 36.69 -16.59
C ASN A 35 5.21 36.59 -15.10
N ASP A 36 6.26 35.84 -14.73
CA ASP A 36 6.66 35.69 -13.32
C ASP A 36 7.22 36.99 -12.75
N GLU A 37 7.02 37.24 -11.46
CA GLU A 37 7.59 38.43 -10.81
C GLU A 37 8.98 38.12 -10.27
N VAL A 38 9.88 39.10 -10.24
CA VAL A 38 11.24 38.89 -9.72
C VAL A 38 11.59 39.93 -8.67
N GLU A 39 11.97 39.49 -7.49
CA GLU A 39 12.48 40.32 -6.40
C GLU A 39 14.02 40.30 -6.37
N LEU A 40 14.62 41.46 -6.57
CA LEU A 40 16.05 41.70 -6.40
C LEU A 40 16.30 42.17 -4.97
N LYS A 41 17.14 41.45 -4.22
CA LYS A 41 17.56 41.89 -2.89
C LYS A 41 18.97 42.44 -2.93
N ASP A 42 19.08 43.73 -2.63
CA ASP A 42 20.34 44.46 -2.51
C ASP A 42 20.77 44.54 -1.04
N PHE A 43 21.90 43.91 -0.74
CA PHE A 43 22.54 43.92 0.57
C PHE A 43 23.79 44.82 0.50
N ASN A 44 23.60 46.11 0.74
CA ASN A 44 24.72 47.07 0.81
C ASN A 44 25.49 46.92 2.14
N ASP A 45 26.76 47.35 2.17
CA ASP A 45 27.70 47.28 3.31
C ASP A 45 27.24 47.97 4.62
N ASN A 46 26.07 48.61 4.62
CA ASN A 46 25.51 49.38 5.74
C ASN A 46 24.29 48.73 6.42
N ASP A 47 24.12 47.41 6.33
CA ASP A 47 23.05 46.61 6.99
C ASP A 47 21.59 46.96 6.63
N ASN A 48 21.35 47.76 5.58
CA ASN A 48 19.99 48.03 5.09
C ASN A 48 19.67 47.18 3.85
N GLU A 49 18.78 46.20 4.02
CA GLU A 49 18.22 45.40 2.92
C GLU A 49 17.21 46.24 2.12
N LYS A 50 17.44 46.34 0.80
CA LYS A 50 16.49 46.96 -0.13
C LYS A 50 16.01 45.94 -1.15
N THR A 51 14.71 45.87 -1.36
CA THR A 51 14.10 44.92 -2.31
C THR A 51 13.45 45.69 -3.47
N TYR A 52 13.69 45.22 -4.70
CA TYR A 52 13.07 45.76 -5.91
C TYR A 52 12.28 44.66 -6.61
N THR A 53 11.05 44.93 -7.01
CA THR A 53 10.19 43.96 -7.70
C THR A 53 10.07 44.29 -9.17
N ILE A 54 10.67 43.46 -10.02
CA ILE A 54 10.47 43.45 -11.46
C ILE A 54 9.09 42.86 -11.76
N LYS A 55 8.33 43.57 -12.60
CA LYS A 55 6.94 43.24 -12.93
C LYS A 55 6.80 41.88 -13.61
N ARG A 56 7.74 41.55 -14.51
CA ARG A 56 7.76 40.30 -15.27
C ARG A 56 9.20 39.82 -15.47
N TYR A 57 9.41 38.51 -15.47
CA TYR A 57 10.73 37.90 -15.67
C TYR A 57 11.29 38.28 -17.05
N GLU A 58 10.45 38.38 -18.08
CA GLU A 58 10.88 38.81 -19.41
C GLU A 58 11.46 40.24 -19.42
N ASP A 59 11.04 41.10 -18.48
CA ASP A 59 11.52 42.47 -18.40
C ASP A 59 12.99 42.54 -17.96
N ILE A 60 13.53 41.48 -17.34
CA ILE A 60 14.95 41.37 -17.00
C ILE A 60 15.82 41.46 -18.25
N LYS A 61 15.40 40.91 -19.39
CA LYS A 61 16.15 41.01 -20.65
C LYS A 61 16.31 42.47 -21.08
N ASN A 62 15.21 43.22 -20.99
CA ASN A 62 15.20 44.63 -21.33
C ASN A 62 16.13 45.40 -20.40
N ILE A 63 16.11 45.11 -19.10
CA ILE A 63 16.96 45.76 -18.10
C ILE A 63 18.44 45.41 -18.29
N ASN A 64 18.78 44.14 -18.55
CA ASN A 64 20.15 43.67 -18.75
C ASN A 64 20.85 44.41 -19.92
N GLY A 65 20.09 44.72 -20.97
CA GLY A 65 20.53 45.45 -22.15
C GLY A 65 20.69 46.98 -22.00
N ILE A 66 20.45 47.57 -20.82
CA ILE A 66 20.51 49.04 -20.60
C ILE A 66 21.93 49.49 -20.24
N ALA A 67 22.58 50.26 -21.11
CA ALA A 67 23.89 50.84 -20.81
C ALA A 67 23.79 51.99 -19.78
N PHE A 68 24.77 52.10 -18.87
CA PHE A 68 24.78 53.08 -17.77
C PHE A 68 24.82 54.54 -18.24
N ASP A 69 25.33 54.77 -19.45
CA ASP A 69 25.47 56.06 -20.11
C ASP A 69 24.26 56.46 -20.96
N ASN A 70 23.24 55.59 -21.07
CA ASN A 70 22.03 55.86 -21.84
C ASN A 70 20.89 56.38 -20.94
N GLU A 71 20.81 57.70 -20.76
CA GLU A 71 19.81 58.37 -19.90
C GLU A 71 18.35 58.09 -20.30
N GLU A 72 18.07 57.89 -21.59
CA GLU A 72 16.72 57.62 -22.10
C GLU A 72 16.26 56.23 -21.66
N LYS A 73 17.09 55.21 -21.90
CA LYS A 73 16.80 53.83 -21.46
C LYS A 73 16.79 53.70 -19.93
N MET A 74 17.60 54.47 -19.21
CA MET A 74 17.57 54.50 -17.74
C MET A 74 16.24 55.02 -17.19
N LYS A 75 15.54 55.91 -17.89
CA LYS A 75 14.19 56.33 -17.49
C LYS A 75 13.16 55.22 -17.70
N ASP A 76 13.32 54.40 -18.72
CA ASP A 76 12.40 53.31 -19.04
C ASP A 76 12.39 52.18 -18.00
N LEU A 77 13.40 52.08 -17.13
CA LEU A 77 13.43 51.11 -16.01
C LEU A 77 12.17 51.18 -15.13
N GLU A 78 11.59 52.37 -14.94
CA GLU A 78 10.36 52.56 -14.16
C GLU A 78 9.16 51.83 -14.78
N ASN A 79 9.19 51.55 -16.07
CA ASN A 79 8.15 50.76 -16.74
C ASN A 79 8.20 49.29 -16.36
N TYR A 80 9.35 48.78 -15.90
CA TYR A 80 9.59 47.38 -15.60
C TYR A 80 9.60 47.06 -14.10
N ILE A 81 9.74 48.07 -13.24
CA ILE A 81 9.81 47.94 -11.78
C ILE A 81 8.51 48.40 -11.13
N LYS A 82 8.04 47.72 -10.08
CA LYS A 82 6.79 48.06 -9.38
C LYS A 82 6.93 49.29 -8.48
N GLU A 83 8.07 49.41 -7.82
CA GLU A 83 8.36 50.47 -6.86
C GLU A 83 8.88 51.74 -7.56
N LYS A 84 8.75 52.89 -6.88
CA LYS A 84 9.45 54.11 -7.31
C LYS A 84 10.95 53.95 -7.03
N VAL A 85 11.75 54.15 -8.07
CA VAL A 85 13.21 53.99 -8.02
C VAL A 85 13.92 55.32 -8.23
N THR A 86 14.99 55.54 -7.48
CA THR A 86 15.89 56.69 -7.67
C THR A 86 16.92 56.42 -8.78
N GLU A 87 17.67 57.44 -9.21
CA GLU A 87 18.76 57.27 -10.20
C GLU A 87 19.88 56.35 -9.71
N GLU A 88 20.11 56.28 -8.40
CA GLU A 88 21.08 55.38 -7.80
C GLU A 88 20.56 53.93 -7.79
N ASP A 89 19.27 53.75 -7.50
CA ASP A 89 18.59 52.44 -7.57
C ASP A 89 18.61 51.85 -8.97
N LYS A 90 18.39 52.66 -10.00
CA LYS A 90 18.40 52.24 -11.41
C LYS A 90 19.75 51.61 -11.80
N LYS A 91 20.85 52.25 -11.41
CA LYS A 91 22.19 51.72 -11.66
C LYS A 91 22.42 50.41 -10.91
N ARG A 92 22.00 50.37 -9.65
CA ARG A 92 22.16 49.18 -8.82
C ARG A 92 21.37 47.98 -9.34
N ILE A 93 20.14 48.19 -9.81
CA ILE A 93 19.30 47.14 -10.40
C ILE A 93 19.94 46.55 -11.66
N VAL A 94 20.45 47.40 -12.56
CA VAL A 94 21.15 46.95 -13.78
C VAL A 94 22.42 46.17 -13.43
N GLU A 95 23.15 46.61 -12.41
CA GLU A 95 24.35 45.91 -11.92
C GLU A 95 24.00 44.53 -11.35
N LEU A 96 22.97 44.44 -10.50
CA LEU A 96 22.48 43.18 -9.91
C LEU A 96 21.99 42.17 -10.97
N ILE A 97 21.28 42.65 -12.00
CA ILE A 97 20.80 41.77 -13.08
C ILE A 97 21.96 41.28 -13.96
N ARG A 98 22.96 42.14 -14.21
CA ARG A 98 24.15 41.75 -14.97
C ARG A 98 25.03 40.77 -14.23
N SER A 99 25.24 41.00 -12.92
CA SER A 99 26.01 40.08 -12.09
C SER A 99 25.33 38.72 -12.00
N ALA A 100 24.00 38.64 -12.11
CA ALA A 100 23.26 37.39 -12.06
C ALA A 100 23.52 36.41 -13.22
N GLY A 101 24.02 36.86 -14.38
CA GLY A 101 24.36 35.97 -15.51
C GLY A 101 23.16 35.23 -16.11
N ILE A 102 21.99 35.87 -16.18
CA ILE A 102 20.75 35.26 -16.69
C ILE A 102 20.83 35.09 -18.21
N GLU A 103 20.95 33.85 -18.69
CA GLU A 103 20.99 33.48 -20.11
C GLU A 103 19.70 32.76 -20.55
N GLU A 104 19.30 32.95 -21.80
CA GLU A 104 18.17 32.24 -22.42
C GLU A 104 18.70 30.97 -23.08
N ILE A 105 18.19 29.83 -22.63
CA ILE A 105 18.47 28.54 -23.25
C ILE A 105 17.32 28.26 -24.24
N GLU A 106 17.64 28.10 -25.53
CA GLU A 106 16.68 27.69 -26.57
C GLU A 106 16.41 26.16 -26.55
N ASP A 107 17.09 25.41 -25.69
CA ASP A 107 16.96 23.95 -25.59
C ASP A 107 15.63 23.51 -24.95
N GLU A 108 15.24 22.25 -25.19
CA GLU A 108 14.04 21.66 -24.61
C GLU A 108 14.10 21.66 -23.08
N VAL A 109 13.15 22.35 -22.44
CA VAL A 109 13.11 22.50 -20.98
C VAL A 109 12.91 21.13 -20.33
N PRO A 110 13.75 20.75 -19.34
CA PRO A 110 13.54 19.51 -18.60
C PRO A 110 12.18 19.47 -17.91
N GLU A 111 11.41 18.41 -18.15
CA GLU A 111 10.07 18.20 -17.61
C GLU A 111 10.10 17.17 -16.47
N LEU A 112 9.50 17.51 -15.33
CA LEU A 112 9.35 16.59 -14.19
C LEU A 112 7.94 16.01 -14.12
N ASN A 113 7.87 14.68 -14.17
CA ASN A 113 6.72 13.90 -13.74
C ASN A 113 7.09 13.08 -12.49
N PHE A 114 6.10 12.76 -11.65
CA PHE A 114 6.30 11.85 -10.52
C PHE A 114 5.02 11.16 -10.07
N TYR A 115 5.16 10.06 -9.34
CA TYR A 115 4.02 9.30 -8.81
C TYR A 115 4.42 8.48 -7.58
N ASP A 116 3.43 8.10 -6.78
CA ASP A 116 3.57 7.14 -5.68
C ASP A 116 3.17 5.75 -6.20
N TYR A 117 4.10 4.79 -6.10
CA TYR A 117 3.91 3.41 -6.52
C TYR A 117 3.92 2.43 -5.34
N THR A 118 3.72 2.89 -4.11
CA THR A 118 3.81 2.05 -2.90
C THR A 118 2.81 0.89 -2.91
N GLU A 119 1.54 1.15 -3.25
CA GLU A 119 0.52 0.10 -3.30
C GLU A 119 0.70 -0.78 -4.55
N ASN A 120 1.29 -0.24 -5.63
CA ASN A 120 1.72 -1.05 -6.78
C ASN A 120 2.82 -2.03 -6.40
N TYR A 121 3.84 -1.58 -5.67
CA TYR A 121 4.95 -2.39 -5.16
C TYR A 121 4.46 -3.53 -4.25
N LEU A 122 3.44 -3.27 -3.43
CA LEU A 122 2.89 -4.25 -2.48
C LEU A 122 1.86 -5.20 -3.10
N PHE A 123 1.05 -4.74 -4.05
CA PHE A 123 -0.17 -5.46 -4.46
C PHE A 123 -0.39 -5.50 -5.97
N GLY A 124 0.43 -4.82 -6.76
CA GLY A 124 0.20 -4.61 -8.20
C GLY A 124 -0.95 -3.63 -8.50
N TYR A 125 -1.37 -2.84 -7.52
CA TYR A 125 -2.43 -1.83 -7.68
C TYR A 125 -2.00 -0.68 -8.61
N PRO A 126 -2.94 0.10 -9.18
CA PRO A 126 -2.62 1.31 -9.93
C PRO A 126 -1.74 2.28 -9.14
N ILE A 127 -0.82 2.93 -9.84
CA ILE A 127 0.01 4.01 -9.28
C ILE A 127 -0.85 5.25 -8.95
N ILE A 128 -0.45 5.98 -7.92
CA ILE A 128 -1.05 7.26 -7.55
C ILE A 128 -0.33 8.37 -8.31
N SER A 129 -1.00 8.96 -9.31
CA SER A 129 -0.44 10.00 -10.18
C SER A 129 -0.10 11.31 -9.45
N LYS A 130 0.80 12.11 -10.03
CA LYS A 130 1.06 13.51 -9.62
C LYS A 130 -0.22 14.32 -9.37
N ASN A 131 -1.18 14.29 -10.29
CA ASN A 131 -2.43 15.04 -10.18
C ASN A 131 -3.23 14.66 -8.92
N PHE A 132 -3.20 13.38 -8.54
CA PHE A 132 -3.86 12.91 -7.32
C PHE A 132 -3.11 13.39 -6.07
N LEU A 133 -1.77 13.33 -6.10
CA LEU A 133 -0.92 13.82 -5.01
C LEU A 133 -1.06 15.33 -4.78
N GLU A 134 -1.37 16.11 -5.82
CA GLU A 134 -1.52 17.56 -5.76
C GLU A 134 -2.97 18.03 -5.52
N ASP A 135 -3.98 17.14 -5.59
CA ASP A 135 -5.39 17.48 -5.38
C ASP A 135 -5.78 17.45 -3.89
N LYS A 136 -6.37 18.57 -3.42
CA LYS A 136 -6.78 18.79 -2.03
C LYS A 136 -7.84 17.82 -1.47
N ASN A 137 -8.63 17.19 -2.34
CA ASN A 137 -9.71 16.27 -1.96
C ASN A 137 -9.26 14.81 -2.03
N GLN A 138 -8.15 14.55 -2.73
CA GLN A 138 -7.61 13.22 -2.96
C GLN A 138 -6.46 13.01 -1.99
N GLY A 139 -5.28 13.57 -2.29
CA GLY A 139 -4.08 13.57 -1.44
C GLY A 139 -3.71 12.19 -0.88
N ILE A 140 -2.61 12.09 -0.13
CA ILE A 140 -2.30 10.86 0.61
C ILE A 140 -2.25 11.12 2.11
N TRP A 141 -2.21 10.09 2.92
CA TRP A 141 -2.26 10.25 4.38
C TRP A 141 -0.87 10.50 4.96
N ALA A 142 -0.75 11.49 5.85
CA ALA A 142 0.43 11.62 6.70
C ALA A 142 0.46 10.49 7.74
N GLY A 143 1.64 10.10 8.22
CA GLY A 143 1.74 9.05 9.22
C GLY A 143 1.50 7.63 8.69
N PHE A 144 1.54 7.43 7.37
CA PHE A 144 1.30 6.13 6.75
C PHE A 144 2.60 5.45 6.31
N GLY A 145 3.65 5.61 7.12
CA GLY A 145 4.96 5.00 6.94
C GLY A 145 5.68 5.47 5.67
N THR A 146 6.63 4.65 5.23
CA THR A 146 7.41 4.90 4.03
C THR A 146 6.56 4.77 2.76
N ARG A 147 6.68 5.76 1.88
CA ARG A 147 6.06 5.81 0.55
C ARG A 147 7.15 5.71 -0.51
N LYS A 148 6.97 4.85 -1.51
CA LYS A 148 7.87 4.73 -2.66
C LYS A 148 7.41 5.68 -3.77
N LEU A 149 8.23 6.68 -4.06
CA LEU A 149 8.00 7.66 -5.11
C LEU A 149 8.94 7.38 -6.29
N LYS A 150 8.45 7.58 -7.50
CA LYS A 150 9.27 7.59 -8.70
C LYS A 150 9.19 8.96 -9.37
N PHE A 151 10.34 9.53 -9.70
CA PHE A 151 10.50 10.78 -10.43
C PHE A 151 11.08 10.46 -11.82
N GLU A 152 10.50 11.08 -12.84
CA GLU A 152 10.91 10.98 -14.23
C GLU A 152 11.24 12.39 -14.71
N VAL A 153 12.51 12.65 -14.98
CA VAL A 153 12.98 13.93 -15.51
C VAL A 153 13.40 13.74 -16.96
N ASN A 154 12.66 14.37 -17.88
CA ASN A 154 12.93 14.34 -19.32
C ASN A 154 13.94 15.42 -19.71
N ASN A 155 14.53 15.29 -20.91
CA ASN A 155 15.38 16.30 -21.56
C ASN A 155 16.66 16.62 -20.77
N LEU A 156 17.36 15.58 -20.28
CA LEU A 156 18.62 15.68 -19.52
C LEU A 156 19.85 15.14 -20.28
N GLU A 157 19.76 14.93 -21.60
CA GLU A 157 20.81 14.24 -22.38
C GLU A 157 22.20 14.87 -22.25
N ASP A 158 22.28 16.21 -22.38
CA ASP A 158 23.55 16.96 -22.40
C ASP A 158 24.32 16.94 -21.07
N ILE A 159 23.68 16.46 -20.00
CA ILE A 159 24.20 16.51 -18.63
C ILE A 159 24.24 15.13 -17.94
N LYS A 160 23.93 14.05 -18.68
CA LYS A 160 23.98 12.66 -18.17
C LYS A 160 25.32 12.30 -17.52
N ASN A 161 26.45 12.66 -18.16
CA ASN A 161 27.79 12.36 -17.66
C ASN A 161 28.25 13.26 -16.50
N LYS A 162 27.45 14.29 -16.18
CA LYS A 162 27.72 15.24 -15.11
C LYS A 162 26.89 14.94 -13.86
N LEU A 163 25.99 13.95 -13.85
CA LEU A 163 25.08 13.74 -12.73
C LEU A 163 25.78 13.46 -11.39
N GLY A 164 25.62 14.38 -10.45
CA GLY A 164 26.03 14.29 -9.04
C GLY A 164 24.94 13.68 -8.16
N ASN A 165 24.74 14.25 -6.97
CA ASN A 165 23.71 13.83 -6.02
C ASN A 165 22.31 14.27 -6.46
N VAL A 166 21.29 13.51 -6.06
CA VAL A 166 19.88 13.93 -6.18
C VAL A 166 19.29 13.95 -4.76
N SER A 167 18.41 14.89 -4.45
CA SER A 167 17.70 14.88 -3.17
C SER A 167 16.30 15.45 -3.34
N LEU A 168 15.35 15.01 -2.53
CA LEU A 168 14.04 15.64 -2.45
C LEU A 168 13.94 16.32 -1.08
N ARG A 169 13.62 17.60 -1.09
CA ARG A 169 13.49 18.43 0.11
C ARG A 169 12.15 19.10 0.17
N PHE A 170 11.50 19.09 1.33
CA PHE A 170 10.32 19.90 1.62
C PHE A 170 10.68 20.99 2.61
N TYR A 171 10.32 22.23 2.28
CA TYR A 171 10.68 23.43 3.06
C TYR A 171 9.47 24.33 3.39
N LYS A 172 8.27 24.01 2.88
CA LYS A 172 7.04 24.76 3.13
C LYS A 172 5.85 23.86 3.44
N ILE A 173 4.95 24.36 4.28
CA ILE A 173 3.60 23.87 4.52
C ILE A 173 2.61 25.00 4.19
N ASP A 174 1.72 24.76 3.25
CA ASP A 174 0.84 25.76 2.63
C ASP A 174 1.60 27.02 2.17
N ASN A 175 1.50 28.12 2.90
CA ASN A 175 2.18 29.38 2.61
C ASN A 175 3.33 29.68 3.59
N ASP A 176 3.52 28.85 4.61
CA ASP A 176 4.47 29.04 5.69
C ASP A 176 5.71 28.16 5.51
N SER A 177 6.84 28.63 6.03
CA SER A 177 8.08 27.83 6.07
C SER A 177 7.98 26.74 7.13
N LEU A 178 8.53 25.56 6.82
CA LEU A 178 8.71 24.50 7.81
C LEU A 178 9.76 24.91 8.84
N SER A 179 9.57 24.47 10.09
CA SER A 179 10.52 24.71 11.17
C SER A 179 11.87 24.02 10.92
N LYS A 180 11.83 22.88 10.24
CA LYS A 180 12.98 22.10 9.77
C LYS A 180 12.63 21.49 8.42
N GLU A 181 13.56 21.55 7.48
CA GLU A 181 13.39 20.90 6.17
C GLU A 181 13.32 19.38 6.33
N ILE A 182 12.46 18.75 5.54
CA ILE A 182 12.32 17.30 5.46
C ILE A 182 13.06 16.84 4.20
N GLU A 183 14.16 16.12 4.37
CA GLU A 183 14.95 15.54 3.28
C GLU A 183 14.64 14.05 3.15
N THR A 184 14.72 13.50 1.94
CA THR A 184 14.55 12.06 1.68
C THR A 184 15.83 11.38 1.18
N GLU A 185 15.90 10.06 1.34
CA GLU A 185 16.99 9.24 0.81
C GLU A 185 16.66 8.73 -0.61
N ILE A 186 17.68 8.68 -1.47
CA ILE A 186 17.59 8.05 -2.78
C ILE A 186 17.74 6.54 -2.61
N LEU A 187 16.84 5.76 -3.22
CA LEU A 187 17.03 4.32 -3.35
C LEU A 187 17.89 3.97 -4.56
N ASN A 188 17.52 4.51 -5.72
CA ASN A 188 18.14 4.19 -6.99
C ASN A 188 18.00 5.36 -7.97
N LYS A 189 18.95 5.44 -8.92
CA LYS A 189 18.88 6.35 -10.06
C LYS A 189 19.36 5.63 -11.32
N SER A 190 18.59 5.69 -12.38
CA SER A 190 18.92 5.13 -13.70
C SER A 190 18.67 6.14 -14.81
N TYR A 191 19.29 5.91 -15.96
CA TYR A 191 19.02 6.65 -17.19
C TYR A 191 18.46 5.69 -18.24
N GLU A 192 17.25 5.96 -18.72
CA GLU A 192 16.53 5.15 -19.71
C GLU A 192 15.95 6.07 -20.78
N GLU A 193 16.20 5.80 -22.07
CA GLU A 193 15.59 6.50 -23.21
C GLU A 193 15.45 8.03 -23.00
N ASP A 194 16.57 8.66 -22.63
CA ASP A 194 16.73 10.12 -22.46
C ASP A 194 16.04 10.73 -21.24
N LYS A 195 15.68 9.87 -20.28
CA LYS A 195 15.07 10.24 -19.00
C LYS A 195 15.95 9.83 -17.83
N LEU A 196 16.08 10.72 -16.85
CA LEU A 196 16.56 10.37 -15.53
C LEU A 196 15.38 9.82 -14.72
N ILE A 197 15.51 8.58 -14.28
CA ILE A 197 14.54 7.92 -13.40
C ILE A 197 15.15 7.86 -12.00
N VAL A 198 14.42 8.35 -11.01
CA VAL A 198 14.85 8.34 -9.61
C VAL A 198 13.79 7.69 -8.73
N ASP A 199 14.16 6.61 -8.07
CA ASP A 199 13.35 5.95 -7.05
C ASP A 199 13.73 6.47 -5.67
N MET A 200 12.72 6.91 -4.90
CA MET A 200 12.91 7.51 -3.58
C MET A 200 11.95 6.93 -2.55
N GLU A 201 12.38 6.96 -1.29
CA GLU A 201 11.53 6.65 -0.14
C GLU A 201 11.23 7.91 0.66
N LEU A 202 9.94 8.26 0.73
CA LEU A 202 9.43 9.37 1.51
C LEU A 202 8.77 8.83 2.79
N ASP A 203 9.36 9.13 3.95
CA ASP A 203 8.75 8.78 5.23
C ASP A 203 7.60 9.76 5.56
N SER A 204 6.36 9.32 5.31
CA SER A 204 5.18 10.16 5.55
C SER A 204 4.91 10.42 7.04
N ASP A 205 5.57 9.69 7.94
CA ASP A 205 5.47 9.91 9.39
C ASP A 205 6.11 11.24 9.81
N LEU A 206 7.06 11.76 9.02
CA LEU A 206 7.72 13.04 9.29
C LEU A 206 6.77 14.25 9.15
N PHE A 207 5.68 14.10 8.40
CA PHE A 207 4.75 15.19 8.09
C PHE A 207 3.67 15.38 9.16
N ILE A 208 3.41 14.35 9.97
CA ILE A 208 2.22 14.30 10.82
C ILE A 208 2.22 15.37 11.93
N ASN A 209 3.39 15.77 12.40
CA ASN A 209 3.52 16.74 13.49
C ASN A 209 3.55 18.19 13.00
N GLU A 210 3.70 18.44 11.70
CA GLU A 210 3.77 19.78 11.13
C GLU A 210 2.40 20.46 10.98
N PHE A 211 1.31 19.69 11.01
CA PHE A 211 -0.05 20.23 10.91
C PHE A 211 -0.38 21.21 12.04
N LEU A 212 -1.06 22.29 11.69
CA LEU A 212 -1.66 23.22 12.64
C LEU A 212 -2.91 22.61 13.30
N GLU A 213 -3.31 23.15 14.46
CA GLU A 213 -4.58 22.75 15.08
C GLU A 213 -5.75 23.00 14.12
N LYS A 214 -6.67 22.05 14.08
CA LYS A 214 -7.89 22.03 13.26
C LYS A 214 -7.65 21.86 11.77
N GLN A 215 -6.40 21.64 11.33
CA GLN A 215 -6.06 21.42 9.93
C GLN A 215 -6.37 19.98 9.51
N GLN A 216 -7.12 19.79 8.41
CA GLN A 216 -7.51 18.46 7.91
C GLN A 216 -6.60 17.94 6.81
N TYR A 217 -5.96 18.84 6.07
CA TYR A 217 -4.96 18.56 5.05
C TYR A 217 -4.04 19.77 4.93
N ALA A 218 -2.84 19.55 4.38
CA ALA A 218 -1.86 20.60 4.15
C ALA A 218 -1.09 20.32 2.86
N LYS A 219 -0.72 21.38 2.15
CA LYS A 219 0.13 21.30 0.97
C LYS A 219 1.58 21.42 1.36
N PHE A 220 2.34 20.34 1.26
CA PHE A 220 3.78 20.37 1.47
C PHE A 220 4.48 20.67 0.15
N THR A 221 5.27 21.75 0.15
CA THR A 221 5.99 22.23 -1.05
C THR A 221 7.48 22.06 -0.85
N GLY A 222 8.13 21.57 -1.89
CA GLY A 222 9.52 21.19 -1.90
C GLY A 222 10.15 21.27 -3.28
N SER A 223 11.35 20.71 -3.41
CA SER A 223 12.01 20.51 -4.69
C SER A 223 12.78 19.20 -4.76
N LEU A 224 12.74 18.57 -5.93
CA LEU A 224 13.72 17.59 -6.35
C LEU A 224 14.96 18.36 -6.84
N GLU A 225 16.05 18.27 -6.10
CA GLU A 225 17.34 18.88 -6.40
C GLU A 225 18.25 17.87 -7.10
N VAL A 226 18.70 18.19 -8.31
CA VAL A 226 19.59 17.37 -9.13
C VAL A 226 20.92 18.11 -9.27
N GLU A 227 21.96 17.62 -8.61
CA GLU A 227 23.32 18.15 -8.70
C GLU A 227 24.00 17.64 -9.98
N LEU A 228 24.77 18.50 -10.62
CA LEU A 228 25.60 18.26 -11.80
C LEU A 228 27.03 18.73 -11.49
N ILE A 229 28.01 17.90 -11.81
CA ILE A 229 29.44 18.11 -11.60
C ILE A 229 30.06 18.45 -12.95
N GLU A 230 30.54 19.69 -13.06
CA GLU A 230 31.19 20.21 -14.26
C GLU A 230 32.66 19.78 -14.35
N GLU A 231 33.26 19.92 -15.54
CA GLU A 231 34.64 19.46 -15.83
C GLU A 231 35.71 20.11 -14.91
N ASN A 232 35.43 21.31 -14.42
CA ASN A 232 36.26 22.07 -13.48
C ASN A 232 36.02 21.71 -12.00
N ARG A 233 35.18 20.70 -11.72
CA ARG A 233 34.68 20.31 -10.38
C ARG A 233 33.70 21.29 -9.72
N ASN A 234 33.17 22.25 -10.46
CA ASN A 234 32.08 23.09 -9.97
C ASN A 234 30.79 22.27 -9.94
N LYS A 235 29.87 22.67 -9.06
CA LYS A 235 28.59 21.99 -8.81
C LYS A 235 27.45 22.92 -9.19
N LEU A 236 26.62 22.47 -10.10
CA LEU A 236 25.37 23.09 -10.51
C LEU A 236 24.22 22.29 -9.90
N THR A 237 23.22 22.92 -9.29
CA THR A 237 22.02 22.21 -8.79
C THR A 237 20.78 22.68 -9.53
N ILE A 238 20.06 21.75 -10.15
CA ILE A 238 18.76 22.00 -10.80
C ILE A 238 17.64 21.64 -9.81
N CYS A 239 16.74 22.58 -9.53
CA CYS A 239 15.66 22.39 -8.56
C CYS A 239 14.30 22.32 -9.26
N TYR A 240 13.69 21.14 -9.27
CA TYR A 240 12.35 20.93 -9.80
C TYR A 240 11.30 21.05 -8.69
N PRO A 241 10.29 21.91 -8.79
CA PRO A 241 9.29 22.06 -7.74
C PRO A 241 8.43 20.80 -7.60
N VAL A 242 8.20 20.39 -6.35
CA VAL A 242 7.38 19.23 -5.99
C VAL A 242 6.32 19.67 -4.97
N GLN A 243 5.09 19.21 -5.14
CA GLN A 243 3.99 19.47 -4.22
C GLN A 243 3.28 18.15 -3.89
N ILE A 244 3.01 17.92 -2.61
CA ILE A 244 2.21 16.78 -2.15
C ILE A 244 1.21 17.28 -1.10
N ILE A 245 -0.06 16.95 -1.30
CA ILE A 245 -1.12 17.12 -0.32
C ILE A 245 -1.10 15.92 0.61
N PHE A 246 -0.90 16.21 1.90
CA PHE A 246 -1.09 15.22 2.96
C PHE A 246 -2.36 15.52 3.75
N HIS A 247 -3.19 14.50 3.94
CA HIS A 247 -4.32 14.50 4.85
C HIS A 247 -3.85 14.17 6.27
N ASN A 248 -4.35 14.96 7.23
CA ASN A 248 -3.97 14.86 8.63
C ASN A 248 -4.64 13.64 9.27
N THR A 249 -3.83 12.66 9.69
CA THR A 249 -4.31 11.49 10.43
C THR A 249 -4.24 11.68 11.94
N ASN A 250 -3.61 12.76 12.44
CA ASN A 250 -3.55 13.06 13.85
C ASN A 250 -4.88 13.67 14.34
N LEU A 251 -5.73 12.82 14.91
CA LEU A 251 -7.06 13.19 15.38
C LEU A 251 -7.05 14.23 16.51
N GLY A 252 -5.94 14.37 17.25
CA GLY A 252 -5.79 15.43 18.25
C GLY A 252 -5.65 16.82 17.63
N LYS A 253 -5.18 16.88 16.39
CA LYS A 253 -5.03 18.11 15.60
C LYS A 253 -6.14 18.30 14.57
N GLU A 254 -6.99 17.31 14.32
CA GLU A 254 -8.05 17.42 13.31
C GLU A 254 -9.35 18.01 13.90
N LYS A 255 -9.95 19.00 13.23
CA LYS A 255 -11.14 19.71 13.74
C LYS A 255 -12.36 18.81 13.95
N ASN A 256 -12.60 17.87 13.03
CA ASN A 256 -13.85 17.13 12.93
C ASN A 256 -13.66 15.61 12.77
N LYS A 257 -12.44 15.09 12.95
CA LYS A 257 -12.08 13.65 12.76
C LYS A 257 -12.64 13.06 11.45
N GLY A 258 -12.77 13.91 10.43
CA GLY A 258 -13.49 13.62 9.21
C GLY A 258 -12.79 12.56 8.38
N ILE A 259 -11.50 12.32 8.59
CA ILE A 259 -10.73 11.28 7.89
C ILE A 259 -11.17 9.86 8.26
N ILE A 260 -11.77 9.66 9.44
CA ILE A 260 -12.21 8.33 9.91
C ILE A 260 -13.59 8.00 9.34
N LYS A 261 -13.73 6.83 8.75
CA LYS A 261 -15.02 6.29 8.34
C LYS A 261 -15.76 5.76 9.57
N THR A 262 -17.05 6.09 9.68
CA THR A 262 -17.89 5.63 10.80
C THR A 262 -18.42 4.21 10.62
N ASP A 263 -18.62 3.79 9.36
CA ASP A 263 -19.11 2.48 8.99
C ASP A 263 -18.09 1.38 9.32
N LYS A 264 -18.59 0.20 9.68
CA LYS A 264 -17.74 -0.97 9.91
C LYS A 264 -17.42 -1.65 8.59
N VAL A 265 -16.20 -2.15 8.46
CA VAL A 265 -15.83 -3.12 7.42
C VAL A 265 -16.33 -4.50 7.85
N SER A 266 -16.98 -5.22 6.95
CA SER A 266 -17.38 -6.61 7.18
C SER A 266 -16.41 -7.53 6.47
N ILE A 267 -15.80 -8.45 7.20
CA ILE A 267 -14.83 -9.42 6.69
C ILE A 267 -15.39 -10.82 6.95
N ASP A 268 -15.65 -11.55 5.87
CA ASP A 268 -15.83 -12.99 5.94
C ASP A 268 -14.50 -13.66 5.64
N PHE A 269 -13.79 -14.05 6.71
CA PHE A 269 -12.51 -14.73 6.57
C PHE A 269 -12.77 -16.22 6.36
N GLY A 270 -12.93 -16.66 5.11
CA GLY A 270 -13.19 -18.05 4.76
C GLY A 270 -11.94 -18.94 4.70
N THR A 271 -12.16 -20.25 4.58
CA THR A 271 -11.06 -21.23 4.49
C THR A 271 -10.32 -21.16 3.16
N SER A 272 -11.01 -20.97 2.05
CA SER A 272 -10.40 -20.96 0.72
C SER A 272 -10.21 -19.55 0.16
N SER A 273 -11.07 -18.62 0.58
CA SER A 273 -11.08 -17.23 0.16
C SER A 273 -11.67 -16.34 1.26
N THR A 274 -11.39 -15.04 1.17
CA THR A 274 -11.92 -14.00 2.06
C THR A 274 -12.76 -13.05 1.25
N CYS A 275 -13.94 -12.71 1.74
CA CYS A 275 -14.77 -11.64 1.18
C CYS A 275 -14.74 -10.42 2.11
N VAL A 276 -14.60 -9.23 1.54
CA VAL A 276 -14.55 -7.98 2.30
C VAL A 276 -15.55 -7.00 1.69
N ALA A 277 -16.45 -6.49 2.53
CA ALA A 277 -17.47 -5.52 2.17
C ALA A 277 -17.33 -4.24 2.99
N VAL A 278 -17.45 -3.11 2.31
CA VAL A 278 -17.43 -1.76 2.91
C VAL A 278 -18.68 -0.98 2.48
N SER A 279 -19.15 -0.09 3.35
CA SER A 279 -20.22 0.85 3.01
C SER A 279 -19.64 2.18 2.55
N ASN A 280 -20.02 2.61 1.35
CA ASN A 280 -19.67 3.90 0.80
C ASN A 280 -20.93 4.67 0.38
N GLN A 281 -21.28 5.71 1.16
CA GLN A 281 -22.47 6.53 0.91
C GLN A 281 -23.77 5.71 0.79
N GLY A 282 -23.88 4.63 1.58
CA GLY A 282 -25.04 3.73 1.57
C GLY A 282 -25.02 2.67 0.48
N LYS A 283 -24.00 2.64 -0.38
CA LYS A 283 -23.74 1.53 -1.32
C LYS A 283 -22.73 0.56 -0.74
N ILE A 284 -22.95 -0.73 -0.96
CA ILE A 284 -22.01 -1.78 -0.57
C ILE A 284 -20.98 -1.94 -1.71
N GLU A 285 -19.70 -1.84 -1.36
CA GLU A 285 -18.57 -2.08 -2.25
C GLU A 285 -17.77 -3.27 -1.73
N PHE A 286 -17.29 -4.12 -2.64
CA PHE A 286 -16.45 -5.27 -2.31
C PHE A 286 -15.00 -5.00 -2.68
N ILE A 287 -14.08 -5.50 -1.86
CA ILE A 287 -12.64 -5.27 -2.01
C ILE A 287 -11.94 -6.51 -2.58
N THR A 288 -11.01 -6.30 -3.52
CA THR A 288 -10.27 -7.34 -4.24
C THR A 288 -8.78 -7.30 -3.89
N LEU A 289 -8.15 -8.43 -3.55
CA LEU A 289 -6.74 -8.51 -3.16
C LEU A 289 -5.78 -8.58 -4.35
N SER A 290 -6.23 -9.18 -5.46
CA SER A 290 -5.41 -9.40 -6.65
C SER A 290 -5.98 -8.58 -7.81
N MET A 291 -5.23 -7.58 -8.28
CA MET A 291 -5.66 -6.70 -9.38
C MET A 291 -5.20 -7.15 -10.77
N GLU A 292 -4.50 -8.27 -10.88
CA GLU A 292 -4.13 -8.84 -12.19
C GLU A 292 -5.38 -9.18 -13.01
N ASP A 293 -5.24 -9.28 -14.34
CA ASP A 293 -6.28 -9.73 -15.27
C ASP A 293 -6.64 -11.19 -14.95
N ILE A 294 -7.41 -11.35 -13.87
CA ILE A 294 -7.97 -12.62 -13.47
C ILE A 294 -8.92 -13.02 -14.60
N ASP A 295 -8.72 -14.23 -15.13
CA ASP A 295 -9.59 -14.81 -16.15
C ASP A 295 -11.06 -14.63 -15.75
N THR A 296 -11.93 -14.35 -16.73
CA THR A 296 -13.34 -14.00 -16.53
C THR A 296 -14.15 -15.06 -15.75
N GLU A 297 -13.58 -16.25 -15.55
CA GLU A 297 -14.16 -17.36 -14.79
C GLU A 297 -14.14 -17.17 -13.26
N TYR A 298 -13.31 -16.29 -12.69
CA TYR A 298 -13.23 -16.14 -11.24
C TYR A 298 -14.02 -14.93 -10.72
N ASN A 299 -14.65 -15.11 -9.57
CA ASN A 299 -15.24 -13.99 -8.84
C ASN A 299 -14.12 -13.16 -8.18
N LYS A 300 -13.80 -12.00 -8.75
CA LYS A 300 -12.75 -11.09 -8.25
C LYS A 300 -12.92 -10.64 -6.79
N PHE A 301 -14.10 -10.80 -6.20
CA PHE A 301 -14.36 -10.44 -4.80
C PHE A 301 -14.06 -11.58 -3.82
N GLU A 302 -13.79 -12.78 -4.34
CA GLU A 302 -13.35 -13.94 -3.56
C GLU A 302 -11.82 -13.95 -3.48
N ASN A 303 -11.27 -13.37 -2.43
CA ASN A 303 -9.83 -13.19 -2.30
C ASN A 303 -9.16 -14.48 -1.82
N PRO A 304 -8.42 -15.24 -2.66
CA PRO A 304 -7.90 -16.53 -2.23
C PRO A 304 -6.96 -16.39 -1.04
N THR A 305 -7.11 -17.26 -0.03
CA THR A 305 -6.26 -17.27 1.17
C THR A 305 -4.96 -18.05 0.91
N ASN A 306 -4.30 -17.74 -0.20
CA ASN A 306 -3.07 -18.37 -0.68
C ASN A 306 -1.96 -17.31 -0.67
N ILE A 307 -0.85 -17.60 0.03
CA ILE A 307 0.33 -16.72 0.07
C ILE A 307 1.57 -17.57 -0.18
N MET A 308 2.37 -17.20 -1.16
CA MET A 308 3.68 -17.79 -1.40
C MET A 308 4.76 -16.88 -0.83
N ILE A 309 5.66 -17.44 -0.03
CA ILE A 309 6.83 -16.72 0.50
C ILE A 309 8.06 -17.05 -0.36
N TYR A 310 8.57 -16.05 -1.07
CA TYR A 310 9.77 -16.20 -1.88
C TYR A 310 11.02 -16.07 -1.03
N ARG A 311 11.12 -14.99 -0.24
CA ARG A 311 12.28 -14.67 0.58
C ARG A 311 11.83 -14.33 1.99
N TRP A 312 11.92 -15.29 2.90
CA TRP A 312 11.48 -15.10 4.29
C TRP A 312 12.26 -13.99 5.01
N LYS A 313 13.57 -13.87 4.79
CA LYS A 313 14.40 -12.84 5.44
C LYS A 313 13.91 -11.42 5.13
N ASP A 314 13.63 -11.12 3.86
CA ASP A 314 13.11 -9.82 3.43
C ASP A 314 11.77 -9.51 4.12
N ILE A 315 10.90 -10.51 4.24
CA ILE A 315 9.63 -10.36 4.97
C ILE A 315 9.88 -10.16 6.45
N TYR A 316 10.76 -10.95 7.07
CA TYR A 316 11.02 -10.90 8.50
C TYR A 316 11.61 -9.57 8.95
N GLU A 317 12.57 -9.00 8.20
CA GLU A 317 13.18 -7.73 8.56
C GLU A 317 12.15 -6.59 8.67
N GLU A 318 11.15 -6.63 7.80
CA GLU A 318 10.04 -5.70 7.77
C GLU A 318 8.94 -6.08 8.77
N TRP A 319 8.68 -7.38 8.97
CA TRP A 319 7.56 -7.89 9.76
C TRP A 319 7.87 -8.09 11.26
N LYS A 320 9.14 -8.06 11.68
CA LYS A 320 9.52 -8.25 13.08
C LYS A 320 8.81 -7.28 14.03
N ASN A 321 8.53 -7.72 15.26
CA ASN A 321 7.75 -6.97 16.25
C ASN A 321 8.42 -5.65 16.70
N GLU A 322 9.74 -5.59 16.58
CA GLU A 322 10.57 -4.42 16.84
C GLU A 322 10.38 -3.32 15.79
N ASN A 323 10.04 -3.69 14.54
CA ASN A 323 9.77 -2.70 13.50
C ASN A 323 8.42 -2.02 13.75
N LYS A 324 8.46 -0.78 14.21
CA LYS A 324 7.26 0.05 14.45
C LYS A 324 6.77 0.79 13.20
N LYS A 325 7.57 0.81 12.12
CA LYS A 325 7.14 1.37 10.84
C LYS A 325 6.16 0.43 10.14
N LEU A 326 5.44 0.97 9.15
CA LEU A 326 4.53 0.24 8.28
C LEU A 326 5.35 -0.70 7.37
N PRO A 327 5.23 -2.04 7.47
CA PRO A 327 6.06 -2.97 6.71
C PRO A 327 5.88 -2.89 5.19
N LEU A 328 6.97 -2.96 4.41
CA LEU A 328 6.90 -3.00 2.94
C LEU A 328 7.53 -4.26 2.37
N PHE A 329 6.83 -4.96 1.47
CA PHE A 329 7.31 -6.18 0.83
C PHE A 329 7.06 -6.14 -0.68
N LEU A 330 8.05 -6.50 -1.50
CA LEU A 330 7.83 -6.53 -2.95
C LEU A 330 6.94 -7.72 -3.31
N ARG A 331 5.75 -7.44 -3.86
CA ARG A 331 4.94 -8.48 -4.50
C ARG A 331 5.40 -8.70 -5.93
N GLY A 332 5.35 -9.96 -6.35
CA GLY A 332 5.48 -10.37 -7.75
C GLY A 332 5.23 -11.85 -7.86
N ASN A 333 5.29 -12.38 -9.08
CA ASN A 333 5.10 -13.79 -9.35
C ASN A 333 6.42 -14.48 -9.73
N LYS A 334 6.33 -15.75 -10.13
CA LYS A 334 7.48 -16.57 -10.51
C LYS A 334 8.25 -16.02 -11.72
N ASN A 335 7.58 -15.40 -12.68
CA ASN A 335 8.22 -14.82 -13.86
C ASN A 335 8.98 -13.54 -13.48
N ASP A 336 8.40 -12.69 -12.64
CA ASP A 336 9.06 -11.50 -12.10
C ASP A 336 10.40 -11.85 -11.41
N ASP A 337 10.41 -12.93 -10.62
CA ASP A 337 11.62 -13.41 -9.96
C ASP A 337 12.67 -13.92 -10.96
N TYR A 338 12.25 -14.57 -12.05
CA TYR A 338 13.15 -15.00 -13.14
C TYR A 338 13.71 -13.82 -13.95
N GLU A 339 12.98 -12.72 -14.05
CA GLU A 339 13.45 -11.45 -14.61
C GLU A 339 14.43 -10.72 -13.68
N GLY A 340 14.70 -11.27 -12.49
CA GLY A 340 15.67 -10.74 -11.53
C GLY A 340 15.07 -9.75 -10.52
N LYS A 341 13.75 -9.56 -10.50
CA LYS A 341 13.10 -8.78 -9.43
C LYS A 341 13.19 -9.59 -8.14
N LYS A 342 13.79 -9.03 -7.08
CA LYS A 342 13.90 -9.71 -5.78
C LYS A 342 12.57 -9.73 -5.03
N ILE A 343 11.64 -10.56 -5.51
CA ILE A 343 10.29 -10.67 -4.96
C ILE A 343 10.31 -11.20 -3.52
N SER A 344 9.56 -10.58 -2.62
CA SER A 344 9.42 -11.05 -1.24
C SER A 344 8.31 -12.11 -1.15
N TYR A 345 7.16 -11.86 -1.78
CA TYR A 345 5.99 -12.73 -1.70
C TYR A 345 5.07 -12.65 -2.93
N ASP A 346 4.17 -13.63 -3.07
CA ASP A 346 3.04 -13.61 -3.99
C ASP A 346 1.75 -14.00 -3.23
N SER A 347 0.58 -13.64 -3.75
CA SER A 347 -0.70 -13.99 -3.13
C SER A 347 -1.87 -14.02 -4.11
N GLY A 348 -2.93 -14.73 -3.72
CA GLY A 348 -4.20 -14.76 -4.43
C GLY A 348 -4.22 -15.76 -5.60
N TYR A 349 -4.79 -15.35 -6.73
CA TYR A 349 -5.03 -16.24 -7.86
C TYR A 349 -3.76 -16.71 -8.57
N THR A 350 -2.73 -15.86 -8.65
CA THR A 350 -1.40 -16.22 -9.18
C THR A 350 -0.81 -17.43 -8.48
N VAL A 351 -0.84 -17.42 -7.14
CA VAL A 351 -0.37 -18.53 -6.31
C VAL A 351 -1.29 -19.73 -6.47
N LYS A 352 -2.60 -19.52 -6.54
CA LYS A 352 -3.57 -20.61 -6.73
C LYS A 352 -3.33 -21.37 -8.03
N GLU A 353 -3.02 -20.67 -9.12
CA GLU A 353 -2.72 -21.27 -10.42
C GLU A 353 -1.37 -21.97 -10.43
N LEU A 354 -0.35 -21.38 -9.77
CA LEU A 354 0.97 -21.97 -9.63
C LEU A 354 0.94 -23.37 -8.97
N ILE A 355 0.00 -23.64 -8.05
CA ILE A 355 -0.09 -24.92 -7.33
C ILE A 355 -0.19 -26.12 -8.28
N LYS A 356 -0.83 -25.96 -9.46
CA LYS A 356 -1.01 -27.03 -10.45
C LYS A 356 0.33 -27.66 -10.86
N ASP A 357 1.34 -26.82 -11.05
CA ASP A 357 2.65 -27.22 -11.57
C ASP A 357 3.81 -26.98 -10.58
N ALA A 358 3.49 -26.64 -9.33
CA ALA A 358 4.48 -26.31 -8.31
C ALA A 358 5.48 -27.45 -8.06
N THR A 359 6.75 -27.08 -7.88
CA THR A 359 7.78 -27.98 -7.36
C THR A 359 7.55 -28.27 -5.87
N LYS A 360 8.24 -29.27 -5.31
CA LYS A 360 8.19 -29.55 -3.87
C LYS A 360 8.51 -28.30 -3.04
N ARG A 361 9.54 -27.54 -3.45
CA ARG A 361 10.00 -26.36 -2.72
C ARG A 361 8.96 -25.24 -2.75
N GLU A 362 8.39 -24.96 -3.92
CA GLU A 362 7.33 -23.96 -4.07
C GLU A 362 6.08 -24.34 -3.28
N MET A 363 5.67 -25.62 -3.30
CA MET A 363 4.52 -26.08 -2.53
C MET A 363 4.73 -25.90 -1.02
N ASN A 364 5.94 -26.17 -0.53
CA ASN A 364 6.30 -25.97 0.88
C ASN A 364 6.48 -24.48 1.24
N SER A 365 6.53 -23.59 0.25
CA SER A 365 6.59 -22.14 0.44
C SER A 365 5.22 -21.45 0.33
N ILE A 366 4.14 -22.21 0.13
CA ILE A 366 2.78 -21.70 -0.01
C ILE A 366 1.97 -21.99 1.25
N LEU A 367 1.49 -20.94 1.88
CA LEU A 367 0.43 -20.99 2.87
C LEU A 367 -0.92 -21.17 2.16
N THR A 368 -1.69 -22.14 2.63
CA THR A 368 -3.06 -22.43 2.18
C THR A 368 -3.96 -22.57 3.38
N GLN A 369 -5.26 -22.26 3.23
CA GLN A 369 -6.24 -22.45 4.31
C GLN A 369 -5.85 -21.73 5.61
N ILE A 370 -5.39 -20.48 5.49
CA ILE A 370 -4.77 -19.71 6.59
C ILE A 370 -5.65 -19.68 7.83
N LYS A 371 -6.97 -19.54 7.66
CA LYS A 371 -7.97 -19.57 8.73
C LYS A 371 -7.91 -20.82 9.61
N LEU A 372 -7.58 -21.99 9.03
CA LEU A 372 -7.54 -23.27 9.74
C LEU A 372 -6.18 -23.55 10.40
N ILE A 373 -5.13 -22.78 10.09
CA ILE A 373 -3.79 -22.96 10.69
C ILE A 373 -3.86 -22.91 12.23
N PRO A 374 -4.53 -21.92 12.86
CA PRO A 374 -4.69 -21.91 14.31
C PRO A 374 -5.35 -23.18 14.87
N TYR A 375 -6.31 -23.75 14.16
CA TYR A 375 -7.03 -24.96 14.57
C TYR A 375 -6.12 -26.19 14.52
N GLU A 376 -5.35 -26.36 13.44
CA GLU A 376 -4.42 -27.47 13.28
C GLU A 376 -3.25 -27.42 14.30
N LEU A 377 -2.80 -26.22 14.67
CA LEU A 377 -1.76 -26.05 15.70
C LEU A 377 -2.22 -26.46 17.11
N GLU A 378 -3.52 -26.46 17.41
CA GLU A 378 -4.04 -26.97 18.70
C GLU A 378 -4.08 -28.51 18.77
N LYS A 379 -3.87 -29.22 17.64
CA LYS A 379 -3.79 -30.69 17.58
C LYS A 379 -2.38 -31.23 17.79
N ASP A 380 -1.53 -30.49 18.52
CA ASP A 380 -0.10 -30.77 18.74
C ASP A 380 0.71 -31.02 17.44
N THR A 381 0.24 -30.45 16.33
CA THR A 381 0.89 -30.58 15.03
C THR A 381 1.92 -29.47 14.84
N THR A 382 3.13 -29.82 14.42
CA THR A 382 4.12 -28.82 13.99
C THR A 382 3.92 -28.52 12.51
N LEU A 383 3.52 -27.29 12.20
CA LEU A 383 3.43 -26.79 10.84
C LEU A 383 4.64 -25.90 10.54
N THR A 384 5.17 -26.04 9.32
CA THR A 384 6.34 -25.29 8.86
C THR A 384 6.11 -24.72 7.47
N LEU A 385 6.86 -23.68 7.16
CA LEU A 385 6.93 -23.05 5.85
C LEU A 385 8.38 -22.98 5.42
N THR A 386 8.66 -23.27 4.15
CA THR A 386 10.00 -23.19 3.56
C THR A 386 10.11 -21.96 2.68
N SER A 387 11.17 -21.17 2.82
CA SER A 387 11.44 -20.06 1.90
C SER A 387 11.76 -20.60 0.50
N SER A 388 11.05 -20.12 -0.53
CA SER A 388 11.26 -20.59 -1.92
C SER A 388 12.69 -20.30 -2.40
N LYS A 389 13.27 -19.19 -1.96
CA LYS A 389 14.65 -18.78 -2.22
C LYS A 389 15.39 -18.56 -0.90
N VAL A 390 16.68 -18.86 -0.93
CA VAL A 390 17.65 -18.65 0.14
C VAL A 390 18.89 -18.12 -0.56
N GLU A 391 19.29 -16.88 -0.26
CA GLU A 391 20.41 -16.19 -0.94
C GLU A 391 21.74 -16.46 -0.23
N THR A 392 21.71 -16.69 1.09
CA THR A 392 22.90 -16.92 1.91
C THR A 392 22.73 -18.13 2.85
N ASN A 393 23.84 -18.74 3.29
CA ASN A 393 23.78 -19.96 4.13
C ASN A 393 23.29 -19.70 5.57
N ASP A 394 23.31 -18.45 6.03
CA ASP A 394 22.82 -18.00 7.34
C ASP A 394 21.30 -17.75 7.38
N GLU A 395 20.65 -17.69 6.21
CA GLU A 395 19.21 -17.51 6.11
C GLU A 395 18.44 -18.75 6.57
N LYS A 396 17.38 -18.51 7.35
CA LYS A 396 16.48 -19.57 7.81
C LYS A 396 15.64 -20.05 6.63
N GLU A 397 15.98 -21.24 6.14
CA GLU A 397 15.22 -21.89 5.08
C GLU A 397 13.82 -22.32 5.54
N VAL A 398 13.67 -22.76 6.80
CA VAL A 398 12.41 -23.30 7.33
C VAL A 398 12.00 -22.55 8.58
N VAL A 399 10.76 -22.09 8.61
CA VAL A 399 10.14 -21.42 9.76
C VAL A 399 8.93 -22.20 10.27
N LYS A 400 8.69 -22.11 11.58
CA LYS A 400 7.53 -22.72 12.25
C LYS A 400 6.36 -21.76 12.22
N LEU A 401 5.16 -22.29 11.97
CA LEU A 401 3.94 -21.51 12.06
C LEU A 401 3.44 -21.46 13.50
N VAL A 402 2.96 -20.30 13.93
CA VAL A 402 2.37 -20.06 15.25
C VAL A 402 1.00 -19.38 15.10
N ASN A 403 0.17 -19.44 16.15
CA ASN A 403 -1.13 -18.76 16.22
C ASN A 403 -1.14 -17.64 17.27
N ASP A 404 0.01 -17.01 17.45
CA ASP A 404 0.28 -16.00 18.45
C ASP A 404 1.37 -15.03 17.95
N TYR A 405 0.97 -13.81 17.59
CA TYR A 405 1.86 -12.81 17.00
C TYR A 405 2.99 -12.38 17.95
N GLU A 406 2.80 -12.52 19.27
CA GLU A 406 3.80 -12.15 20.28
C GLU A 406 5.00 -13.10 20.27
N ARG A 407 4.82 -14.32 19.75
CA ARG A 407 5.87 -15.34 19.65
C ARG A 407 6.67 -15.27 18.36
N GLN A 408 6.33 -14.35 17.45
CA GLN A 408 7.01 -14.23 16.16
C GLN A 408 8.47 -13.81 16.33
N ASN A 409 9.33 -14.41 15.52
CA ASN A 409 10.76 -14.11 15.38
C ASN A 409 11.24 -14.65 14.02
N ASP A 410 12.55 -14.66 13.78
CA ASP A 410 13.16 -15.13 12.52
C ASP A 410 12.88 -16.62 12.23
N GLU A 411 12.44 -17.40 13.22
CA GLU A 411 12.10 -18.81 13.12
C GLU A 411 10.59 -19.11 13.30
N MET A 412 9.78 -18.13 13.69
CA MET A 412 8.36 -18.30 14.04
C MET A 412 7.48 -17.26 13.36
N PHE A 413 6.46 -17.72 12.63
CA PHE A 413 5.60 -16.88 11.80
C PHE A 413 4.12 -17.04 12.15
N ASP A 414 3.40 -15.94 12.39
CA ASP A 414 1.94 -15.92 12.50
C ASP A 414 1.32 -15.53 11.14
N PRO A 415 0.84 -16.51 10.36
CA PRO A 415 0.30 -16.25 9.03
C PRO A 415 -1.06 -15.54 9.07
N VAL A 416 -1.84 -15.65 10.15
CA VAL A 416 -3.11 -14.93 10.29
C VAL A 416 -2.84 -13.45 10.46
N ALA A 417 -1.87 -13.10 11.32
CA ALA A 417 -1.48 -11.71 11.54
C ALA A 417 -0.95 -11.06 10.26
N PHE A 418 -0.09 -11.76 9.52
CA PHE A 418 0.44 -11.28 8.24
C PHE A 418 -0.65 -11.11 7.19
N TYR A 419 -1.53 -12.10 7.01
CA TYR A 419 -2.64 -11.98 6.05
C TYR A 419 -3.60 -10.83 6.41
N SER A 420 -3.90 -10.66 7.70
CA SER A 420 -4.74 -9.56 8.19
C SER A 420 -4.10 -8.19 7.96
N TYR A 421 -2.77 -8.09 7.99
CA TYR A 421 -2.05 -6.89 7.59
C TYR A 421 -2.22 -6.58 6.09
N LEU A 422 -2.07 -7.57 5.22
CA LEU A 422 -2.29 -7.39 3.78
C LEU A 422 -3.74 -6.95 3.49
N LEU A 423 -4.72 -7.57 4.14
CA LEU A 423 -6.13 -7.14 4.08
C LEU A 423 -6.29 -5.69 4.52
N GLY A 424 -5.73 -5.33 5.68
CA GLY A 424 -5.83 -3.98 6.24
C GLY A 424 -5.24 -2.92 5.31
N ARG A 425 -4.10 -3.21 4.66
CA ARG A 425 -3.45 -2.30 3.70
C ARG A 425 -4.29 -2.06 2.46
N ILE A 426 -4.95 -3.11 1.97
CA ILE A 426 -5.81 -3.03 0.79
C ILE A 426 -7.13 -2.31 1.12
N ILE A 427 -7.73 -2.61 2.27
CA ILE A 427 -8.92 -1.91 2.77
C ILE A 427 -8.63 -0.41 2.95
N ASN A 428 -7.49 -0.09 3.56
CA ASN A 428 -7.03 1.26 3.80
C ASN A 428 -5.98 1.70 2.78
N ASN A 429 -6.38 1.73 1.50
CA ASN A 429 -5.57 2.27 0.43
C ASN A 429 -5.57 3.82 0.48
N PRO A 430 -4.40 4.51 0.47
CA PRO A 430 -4.30 5.97 0.45
C PRO A 430 -4.95 6.68 -0.73
N SER A 431 -5.30 5.94 -1.79
CA SER A 431 -6.11 6.45 -2.90
C SER A 431 -7.57 6.73 -2.49
N ASN A 432 -7.97 6.32 -1.28
CA ASN A 432 -9.26 6.62 -0.70
C ASN A 432 -9.15 7.80 0.29
N PRO A 433 -10.14 8.70 0.33
CA PRO A 433 -10.09 9.88 1.20
C PRO A 433 -10.40 9.59 2.68
N LYS A 434 -10.74 8.34 3.03
CA LYS A 434 -11.19 7.94 4.37
C LYS A 434 -10.54 6.64 4.82
N ILE A 435 -10.37 6.51 6.13
CA ILE A 435 -9.72 5.38 6.79
C ILE A 435 -10.75 4.60 7.61
N TYR A 436 -10.80 3.29 7.39
CA TYR A 436 -11.59 2.36 8.17
C TYR A 436 -10.82 1.90 9.41
N THR A 437 -11.45 2.03 10.57
CA THR A 437 -10.86 1.64 11.87
C THR A 437 -11.70 0.63 12.64
N LYS A 438 -12.90 0.31 12.16
CA LYS A 438 -13.83 -0.62 12.80
C LYS A 438 -14.11 -1.80 11.88
N PHE A 439 -13.88 -3.00 12.39
CA PHE A 439 -14.00 -4.24 11.63
C PHE A 439 -14.95 -5.21 12.34
N SER A 440 -15.81 -5.86 11.57
CA SER A 440 -16.64 -6.98 12.01
C SER A 440 -16.20 -8.21 11.24
N VAL A 441 -15.74 -9.23 11.96
CA VAL A 441 -15.19 -10.45 11.37
C VAL A 441 -16.01 -11.63 11.86
N THR A 442 -16.51 -12.44 10.92
CA THR A 442 -17.22 -13.68 11.22
C THR A 442 -16.26 -14.75 11.74
N TYR A 443 -16.78 -15.83 12.33
CA TYR A 443 -15.95 -16.95 12.79
C TYR A 443 -16.64 -18.31 12.68
N PRO A 444 -15.85 -19.41 12.60
CA PRO A 444 -16.41 -20.76 12.54
C PRO A 444 -17.07 -21.16 13.85
N VAL A 445 -18.16 -21.92 13.73
CA VAL A 445 -18.90 -22.40 14.91
C VAL A 445 -18.04 -23.31 15.80
N LYS A 446 -17.17 -24.13 15.20
CA LYS A 446 -16.31 -25.08 15.95
C LYS A 446 -15.17 -24.46 16.73
N PHE A 447 -14.88 -23.17 16.56
CA PHE A 447 -13.76 -22.54 17.27
C PHE A 447 -14.17 -22.24 18.71
N ASN A 448 -13.53 -22.93 19.66
CA ASN A 448 -13.75 -22.65 21.08
C ASN A 448 -13.28 -21.24 21.48
N ASN A 449 -13.72 -20.73 22.64
CA ASN A 449 -13.43 -19.35 23.09
C ASN A 449 -11.94 -19.00 23.12
N LYS A 450 -11.08 -19.95 23.52
CA LYS A 450 -9.63 -19.75 23.60
C LYS A 450 -9.05 -19.56 22.19
N LEU A 451 -9.43 -20.42 21.26
CA LEU A 451 -8.98 -20.34 19.86
C LEU A 451 -9.51 -19.08 19.17
N ARG A 452 -10.78 -18.72 19.40
CA ARG A 452 -11.36 -17.45 18.92
C ARG A 452 -10.60 -16.24 19.46
N GLY A 453 -10.22 -16.26 20.73
CA GLY A 453 -9.40 -15.21 21.33
C GLY A 453 -8.03 -15.06 20.68
N LYS A 454 -7.35 -16.18 20.37
CA LYS A 454 -6.08 -16.16 19.64
C LYS A 454 -6.24 -15.62 18.21
N LEU A 455 -7.20 -16.16 17.46
CA LEU A 455 -7.52 -15.73 16.11
C LEU A 455 -7.80 -14.22 16.07
N LYS A 456 -8.63 -13.74 16.99
CA LYS A 456 -8.95 -12.31 17.14
C LYS A 456 -7.70 -11.46 17.35
N LYS A 457 -6.81 -11.86 18.26
CA LYS A 457 -5.57 -11.13 18.55
C LYS A 457 -4.65 -11.02 17.34
N SER A 458 -4.47 -12.10 16.59
CA SER A 458 -3.67 -12.07 15.35
C SER A 458 -4.29 -11.14 14.31
N ILE A 459 -5.62 -11.19 14.14
CA ILE A 459 -6.35 -10.29 13.23
C ILE A 459 -6.21 -8.82 13.68
N GLU A 460 -6.40 -8.54 14.96
CA GLU A 460 -6.24 -7.21 15.55
C GLU A 460 -4.84 -6.66 15.30
N TYR A 461 -3.81 -7.45 15.55
CA TYR A 461 -2.42 -7.05 15.31
C TYR A 461 -2.19 -6.67 13.84
N GLY A 462 -2.61 -7.53 12.90
CA GLY A 462 -2.42 -7.28 11.47
C GLY A 462 -3.17 -6.05 10.98
N LEU A 463 -4.47 -5.96 11.24
CA LEU A 463 -5.31 -4.83 10.80
C LEU A 463 -4.87 -3.51 11.44
N LYS A 464 -4.46 -3.51 12.72
CA LYS A 464 -3.96 -2.32 13.41
C LYS A 464 -2.66 -1.82 12.80
N ARG A 465 -1.72 -2.72 12.53
CA ARG A 465 -0.42 -2.38 11.92
C ARG A 465 -0.57 -1.82 10.50
N ALA A 466 -1.71 -2.04 9.84
CA ALA A 466 -2.02 -1.47 8.54
C ALA A 466 -2.64 -0.06 8.59
N LEU A 467 -2.75 0.57 9.76
CA LEU A 467 -3.24 1.95 9.92
C LEU A 467 -2.10 2.96 10.01
N PRO A 468 -2.36 4.24 9.71
CA PRO A 468 -1.44 5.32 10.04
C PRO A 468 -1.04 5.27 11.52
N ILE A 469 0.23 5.55 11.81
CA ILE A 469 0.84 5.35 13.14
C ILE A 469 0.09 6.11 14.24
N SER A 470 -0.44 7.29 13.93
CA SER A 470 -1.25 8.09 14.85
C SER A 470 -2.57 7.42 15.25
N LEU A 471 -3.16 6.61 14.36
CA LEU A 471 -4.47 5.99 14.56
C LEU A 471 -4.40 4.67 15.30
N GLN A 472 -3.23 4.02 15.34
CA GLN A 472 -3.07 2.68 15.93
C GLN A 472 -3.44 2.65 17.42
N GLU A 473 -3.07 3.70 18.16
CA GLU A 473 -3.34 3.84 19.61
C GLU A 473 -4.26 5.04 19.93
N SER A 474 -4.93 5.60 18.93
CA SER A 474 -5.81 6.77 19.14
C SER A 474 -7.08 6.39 19.89
N GLU A 475 -7.56 7.32 20.72
CA GLU A 475 -8.83 7.21 21.44
C GLU A 475 -9.84 8.29 21.01
N ASP A 476 -11.12 7.99 21.18
CA ASP A 476 -12.20 8.96 21.05
C ASP A 476 -12.31 9.86 22.30
N GLU A 477 -13.23 10.82 22.27
CA GLU A 477 -13.42 11.78 23.38
C GLU A 477 -13.87 11.11 24.69
N LYS A 478 -14.29 9.84 24.65
CA LYS A 478 -14.71 9.06 25.81
C LYS A 478 -13.62 8.08 26.27
N GLY A 479 -12.40 8.19 25.75
CA GLY A 479 -11.28 7.29 26.07
C GLY A 479 -11.45 5.88 25.48
N ARG A 480 -12.23 5.72 24.41
CA ARG A 480 -12.41 4.44 23.73
C ARG A 480 -11.51 4.38 22.51
N SER A 481 -10.80 3.28 22.33
CA SER A 481 -9.98 3.04 21.13
C SER A 481 -10.76 3.31 19.84
N ILE A 482 -10.14 4.05 18.92
CA ILE A 482 -10.66 4.29 17.57
C ILE A 482 -10.60 3.01 16.74
N PHE A 483 -9.51 2.25 16.86
CA PHE A 483 -9.37 0.94 16.26
C PHE A 483 -10.16 -0.11 17.04
N ASN A 484 -10.96 -0.92 16.36
CA ASN A 484 -11.70 -2.01 16.99
C ASN A 484 -12.00 -3.16 16.02
N VAL A 485 -11.77 -4.39 16.47
CA VAL A 485 -12.21 -5.61 15.79
C VAL A 485 -13.26 -6.31 16.66
N SER A 486 -14.43 -6.54 16.06
CA SER A 486 -15.53 -7.29 16.66
C SER A 486 -15.70 -8.64 15.99
N MET A 487 -15.85 -9.69 16.80
CA MET A 487 -16.12 -11.07 16.35
C MET A 487 -17.34 -11.58 17.11
N GLU A 488 -18.50 -11.00 16.81
CA GLU A 488 -19.74 -11.21 17.56
C GLU A 488 -20.50 -12.43 17.04
N PHE A 489 -20.61 -12.56 15.71
CA PHE A 489 -21.48 -13.54 15.08
C PHE A 489 -20.71 -14.66 14.37
N PRO A 490 -21.11 -15.93 14.57
CA PRO A 490 -20.69 -17.01 13.69
C PRO A 490 -21.15 -16.79 12.25
N GLU A 491 -20.44 -17.36 11.28
CA GLU A 491 -20.76 -17.31 9.84
C GLU A 491 -22.24 -17.56 9.50
N PRO A 492 -22.87 -18.69 9.90
CA PRO A 492 -24.26 -18.94 9.54
C PRO A 492 -25.24 -17.97 10.21
N VAL A 493 -24.90 -17.37 11.35
CA VAL A 493 -25.75 -16.37 12.04
C VAL A 493 -25.67 -15.02 11.33
N ALA A 494 -24.48 -14.61 10.89
CA ALA A 494 -24.30 -13.41 10.09
C ALA A 494 -25.10 -13.49 8.77
N TYR A 495 -25.14 -14.68 8.16
CA TYR A 495 -25.94 -14.92 6.96
C TYR A 495 -27.45 -14.78 7.20
N VAL A 496 -27.99 -15.26 8.34
CA VAL A 496 -29.40 -15.04 8.71
C VAL A 496 -29.71 -13.54 8.70
N GLY A 497 -28.87 -12.72 9.34
CA GLY A 497 -29.03 -11.27 9.35
C GLY A 497 -29.03 -10.63 7.96
N ALA A 498 -28.26 -11.17 7.02
CA ALA A 498 -28.19 -10.67 5.65
C ALA A 498 -29.45 -11.00 4.81
N ILE A 499 -30.14 -12.10 5.11
CA ILE A 499 -31.34 -12.52 4.35
C ILE A 499 -32.65 -12.05 4.97
N CYS A 500 -32.64 -11.64 6.24
CA CYS A 500 -33.80 -11.08 6.93
C CYS A 500 -34.36 -9.85 6.21
N GLY A 501 -35.69 -9.78 6.10
CA GLY A 501 -36.41 -8.71 5.40
C GLY A 501 -36.45 -8.87 3.87
N ASN A 502 -35.62 -9.75 3.29
CA ASN A 502 -35.59 -10.03 1.84
C ASN A 502 -36.11 -11.42 1.52
N TYR A 503 -35.49 -12.46 2.09
CA TYR A 503 -35.88 -13.86 1.88
C TYR A 503 -36.57 -14.46 3.11
N LEU A 504 -36.14 -14.06 4.31
CA LEU A 504 -36.78 -14.45 5.56
C LEU A 504 -37.68 -13.31 6.05
N LYS A 505 -39.00 -13.49 5.93
CA LYS A 505 -40.01 -12.45 6.18
C LYS A 505 -41.22 -13.01 6.91
N LEU A 506 -41.89 -12.15 7.68
CA LEU A 506 -43.12 -12.47 8.44
C LEU A 506 -44.37 -12.04 7.66
N GLU A 507 -44.47 -12.43 6.38
CA GLU A 507 -45.60 -12.01 5.53
C GLU A 507 -46.88 -12.79 5.84
N ASP A 508 -46.81 -14.13 5.85
CA ASP A 508 -47.98 -15.00 6.02
C ASP A 508 -48.15 -15.52 7.47
N ASN A 509 -47.09 -15.51 8.27
CA ASN A 509 -47.07 -16.01 9.65
C ASN A 509 -46.38 -15.01 10.59
N PRO A 510 -46.83 -14.92 11.87
CA PRO A 510 -46.14 -14.13 12.89
C PRO A 510 -44.80 -14.74 13.34
N VAL A 511 -44.51 -15.97 12.90
CA VAL A 511 -43.34 -16.76 13.27
C VAL A 511 -42.90 -17.58 12.06
N GLU A 512 -41.63 -17.47 11.70
CA GLU A 512 -40.97 -18.27 10.68
C GLU A 512 -39.80 -19.04 11.29
N TYR A 513 -39.67 -20.32 10.94
CA TYR A 513 -38.55 -21.14 11.37
C TYR A 513 -37.51 -21.18 10.26
N PHE A 514 -36.24 -21.08 10.62
CA PHE A 514 -35.16 -21.18 9.66
C PHE A 514 -34.11 -22.19 10.09
N ALA A 515 -33.43 -22.74 9.08
CA ALA A 515 -32.18 -23.47 9.22
C ALA A 515 -31.26 -23.05 8.08
N ILE A 516 -30.08 -22.56 8.43
CA ILE A 516 -29.01 -22.20 7.49
C ILE A 516 -27.96 -23.30 7.56
N TYR A 517 -27.61 -23.84 6.39
CA TYR A 517 -26.49 -24.75 6.20
C TYR A 517 -25.44 -24.04 5.35
N ASP A 518 -24.33 -23.68 5.98
CA ASP A 518 -23.19 -23.02 5.37
C ASP A 518 -22.15 -24.07 4.95
N PHE A 519 -22.16 -24.43 3.68
CA PHE A 519 -21.21 -25.37 3.08
C PHE A 519 -19.95 -24.63 2.63
N GLY A 520 -19.02 -24.42 3.55
CA GLY A 520 -17.75 -23.76 3.29
C GLY A 520 -16.70 -24.65 2.59
N GLY A 521 -15.55 -24.03 2.30
CA GLY A 521 -14.40 -24.75 1.75
C GLY A 521 -13.83 -25.79 2.72
N GLY A 522 -13.76 -25.46 4.01
CA GLY A 522 -13.15 -26.33 5.04
C GLY A 522 -14.13 -27.01 5.99
N THR A 523 -15.30 -26.41 6.21
CA THR A 523 -16.25 -26.79 7.27
C THR A 523 -17.68 -26.67 6.77
N LEU A 524 -18.59 -27.46 7.34
CA LEU A 524 -20.03 -27.24 7.30
C LEU A 524 -20.42 -26.61 8.63
N ASP A 525 -20.92 -25.38 8.62
CA ASP A 525 -21.50 -24.76 9.81
C ASP A 525 -23.01 -24.61 9.62
N PHE A 526 -23.79 -24.71 10.69
CA PHE A 526 -25.24 -24.55 10.60
C PHE A 526 -25.81 -23.83 11.80
N SER A 527 -26.90 -23.10 11.56
CA SER A 527 -27.65 -22.35 12.55
C SER A 527 -29.14 -22.58 12.30
N PHE A 528 -29.90 -22.82 13.36
CA PHE A 528 -31.35 -22.89 13.26
C PHE A 528 -31.99 -22.03 14.35
N GLY A 529 -33.15 -21.49 14.03
CA GLY A 529 -33.77 -20.50 14.87
C GLY A 529 -35.17 -20.12 14.42
N ILE A 530 -35.65 -19.06 15.05
CA ILE A 530 -36.97 -18.50 14.86
C ILE A 530 -36.81 -17.03 14.49
N PHE A 531 -37.46 -16.60 13.42
CA PHE A 531 -37.70 -15.21 13.10
C PHE A 531 -39.15 -14.91 13.46
N ARG A 532 -39.40 -13.90 14.31
CA ARG A 532 -40.76 -13.59 14.80
C ARG A 532 -40.88 -12.15 15.22
N GLU A 533 -42.10 -11.65 15.36
CA GLU A 533 -42.35 -10.41 16.10
C GLU A 533 -42.28 -10.65 17.61
N ASN A 534 -41.74 -9.68 18.35
CA ASN A 534 -41.83 -9.66 19.81
C ASN A 534 -43.12 -8.94 20.28
N GLU A 535 -43.27 -8.79 21.60
CA GLU A 535 -44.45 -8.13 22.18
C GLU A 535 -44.57 -6.64 21.80
N ASP A 536 -43.48 -6.02 21.36
CA ASP A 536 -43.40 -4.62 20.94
C ASP A 536 -43.50 -4.45 19.41
N GLU A 537 -43.95 -5.49 18.68
CA GLU A 537 -44.05 -5.52 17.21
C GLU A 537 -42.70 -5.33 16.47
N GLU A 538 -41.56 -5.62 17.13
CA GLU A 538 -40.24 -5.60 16.51
C GLU A 538 -39.88 -7.01 15.99
N SER A 539 -39.34 -7.10 14.77
CA SER A 539 -38.81 -8.35 14.24
C SER A 539 -37.54 -8.78 15.00
N VAL A 540 -37.55 -10.00 15.55
CA VAL A 540 -36.46 -10.59 16.32
C VAL A 540 -36.00 -11.90 15.69
N ILE A 541 -34.67 -12.11 15.67
CA ILE A 541 -34.03 -13.37 15.32
C ILE A 541 -33.60 -14.07 16.62
N GLU A 542 -34.21 -15.22 16.90
CA GLU A 542 -33.90 -16.08 18.04
C GLU A 542 -33.10 -17.30 17.56
N ILE A 543 -31.81 -17.36 17.89
CA ILE A 543 -30.95 -18.50 17.56
C ILE A 543 -31.18 -19.62 18.58
N LEU A 544 -31.75 -20.74 18.15
CA LEU A 544 -32.00 -21.91 18.99
C LEU A 544 -30.75 -22.78 19.14
N GLY A 545 -29.92 -22.84 18.09
CA GLY A 545 -28.69 -23.62 18.11
C GLY A 545 -27.76 -23.29 16.95
N VAL A 546 -26.48 -23.44 17.22
CA VAL A 546 -25.41 -23.44 16.22
C VAL A 546 -24.55 -24.67 16.43
N ASP A 547 -24.21 -25.36 15.34
CA ASP A 547 -23.26 -26.46 15.37
C ASP A 547 -22.59 -26.57 13.99
N GLY A 548 -21.72 -27.56 13.78
CA GLY A 548 -21.02 -27.75 12.52
C GLY A 548 -20.33 -29.10 12.39
N ASN A 549 -19.57 -29.27 11.32
CA ASN A 549 -18.75 -30.44 11.05
C ASN A 549 -17.49 -30.04 10.25
N GLU A 550 -16.32 -30.22 10.86
CA GLU A 550 -15.01 -29.90 10.25
C GLU A 550 -14.51 -30.93 9.23
N GLU A 551 -15.19 -32.08 9.17
CA GLU A 551 -14.87 -33.15 8.24
C GLU A 551 -15.63 -32.99 6.91
N ILE A 552 -16.57 -32.05 6.83
CA ILE A 552 -17.37 -31.75 5.63
C ILE A 552 -16.94 -30.38 5.10
N GLY A 553 -16.56 -30.31 3.83
CA GLY A 553 -16.20 -29.06 3.15
C GLY A 553 -15.78 -29.30 1.71
N GLY A 554 -15.80 -28.26 0.88
CA GLY A 554 -15.41 -28.36 -0.54
C GLY A 554 -14.00 -28.97 -0.74
N GLU A 555 -13.01 -28.54 0.05
CA GLU A 555 -11.64 -29.06 -0.01
C GLU A 555 -11.55 -30.53 0.44
N ARG A 556 -12.40 -30.94 1.39
CA ARG A 556 -12.49 -32.34 1.81
C ARG A 556 -13.06 -33.22 0.71
N LEU A 557 -14.13 -32.76 0.04
CA LEU A 557 -14.70 -33.46 -1.11
C LEU A 557 -13.70 -33.60 -2.26
N ILE A 558 -12.95 -32.54 -2.56
CA ILE A 558 -11.90 -32.58 -3.59
C ILE A 558 -10.82 -33.60 -3.24
N ASN A 559 -10.35 -33.63 -1.99
CA ASN A 559 -9.40 -34.66 -1.54
C ASN A 559 -9.94 -36.07 -1.73
N ARG A 560 -11.23 -36.30 -1.42
CA ARG A 560 -11.88 -37.61 -1.57
C ARG A 560 -11.96 -38.03 -3.04
N ILE A 561 -12.33 -37.12 -3.94
CA ILE A 561 -12.35 -37.37 -5.39
C ILE A 561 -10.94 -37.76 -5.87
N SER A 562 -9.90 -37.02 -5.45
CA SER A 562 -8.50 -37.36 -5.79
C SER A 562 -8.09 -38.72 -5.24
N TYR A 563 -8.55 -39.07 -4.04
CA TYR A 563 -8.31 -40.38 -3.45
C TYR A 563 -8.95 -41.50 -4.27
N TRP A 564 -10.18 -41.32 -4.76
CA TRP A 564 -10.81 -42.28 -5.67
C TRP A 564 -10.07 -42.39 -7.01
N VAL A 565 -9.57 -41.28 -7.55
CA VAL A 565 -8.69 -41.30 -8.73
C VAL A 565 -7.45 -42.17 -8.47
N TYR A 566 -6.84 -42.08 -7.28
CA TYR A 566 -5.73 -42.97 -6.94
C TYR A 566 -6.14 -44.43 -6.87
N GLN A 567 -7.27 -44.75 -6.23
CA GLN A 567 -7.75 -46.11 -6.08
C GLN A 567 -8.02 -46.78 -7.44
N GLU A 568 -8.63 -46.07 -8.38
CA GLU A 568 -8.91 -46.59 -9.72
C GLU A 568 -7.64 -46.75 -10.59
N ASN A 569 -6.52 -46.11 -10.23
CA ASN A 569 -5.27 -46.11 -11.00
C ASN A 569 -4.09 -46.76 -10.26
N ILE A 570 -4.38 -47.64 -9.30
CA ILE A 570 -3.40 -48.15 -8.33
C ILE A 570 -2.20 -48.84 -8.98
N GLU A 571 -2.42 -49.60 -10.05
CA GLU A 571 -1.34 -50.34 -10.74
C GLU A 571 -0.34 -49.40 -11.42
N ILE A 572 -0.83 -48.34 -12.08
CA ILE A 572 0.03 -47.32 -12.70
C ILE A 572 0.85 -46.59 -11.64
N LEU A 573 0.24 -46.27 -10.49
CA LEU A 573 0.92 -45.59 -9.38
C LEU A 573 2.00 -46.50 -8.76
N LYS A 574 1.74 -47.80 -8.66
CA LYS A 574 2.71 -48.80 -8.20
C LYS A 574 3.90 -48.91 -9.14
N GLU A 575 3.65 -49.08 -10.44
CA GLU A 575 4.69 -49.17 -11.46
C GLU A 575 5.61 -47.94 -11.46
N ASN A 576 5.03 -46.75 -11.30
CA ASN A 576 5.75 -45.48 -11.28
C ASN A 576 6.24 -45.06 -9.88
N ARG A 577 5.95 -45.84 -8.84
CA ARG A 577 6.29 -45.57 -7.43
C ARG A 577 5.85 -44.18 -6.95
N ILE A 578 4.63 -43.79 -7.29
CA ILE A 578 4.07 -42.47 -6.94
C ILE A 578 3.37 -42.58 -5.58
N PRO A 579 3.90 -41.95 -4.51
CA PRO A 579 3.25 -41.98 -3.20
C PRO A 579 2.08 -40.98 -3.16
N PHE A 580 1.08 -41.23 -2.31
CA PHE A 580 -0.06 -40.34 -2.10
C PHE A 580 -0.53 -40.35 -0.64
N GLU A 581 -1.18 -39.25 -0.25
CA GLU A 581 -1.50 -38.98 1.15
C GLU A 581 -2.56 -39.94 1.70
N LYS A 582 -2.34 -40.40 2.93
CA LYS A 582 -3.34 -41.19 3.66
C LYS A 582 -4.42 -40.27 4.24
N LEU A 583 -5.57 -40.21 3.58
CA LEU A 583 -6.73 -39.49 4.10
C LEU A 583 -7.34 -40.25 5.28
N ARG A 584 -7.45 -39.59 6.44
CA ARG A 584 -7.95 -40.20 7.69
C ARG A 584 -9.36 -40.79 7.58
N GLN A 585 -10.19 -40.21 6.72
CA GLN A 585 -11.62 -40.52 6.60
C GLN A 585 -11.90 -41.65 5.59
N GLU A 586 -10.93 -41.99 4.74
CA GLU A 586 -11.14 -42.93 3.63
C GLU A 586 -10.69 -44.33 3.99
N LYS A 587 -11.48 -45.32 3.57
CA LYS A 587 -11.11 -46.72 3.71
C LYS A 587 -10.09 -47.08 2.64
N ILE A 588 -8.99 -47.65 3.10
CA ILE A 588 -7.93 -48.17 2.25
C ILE A 588 -8.39 -49.49 1.66
N SER A 589 -8.26 -49.67 0.34
CA SER A 589 -8.42 -50.98 -0.28
C SER A 589 -7.30 -51.91 0.19
N ASP A 590 -7.59 -53.18 0.42
CA ASP A 590 -6.60 -54.19 0.82
C ASP A 590 -5.51 -54.41 -0.25
N GLU A 591 -5.74 -53.95 -1.49
CA GLU A 591 -4.80 -54.05 -2.62
C GLU A 591 -3.70 -52.95 -2.61
N MET A 592 -3.69 -52.08 -1.61
CA MET A 592 -2.85 -50.87 -1.59
C MET A 592 -1.49 -51.10 -0.93
N ASP A 593 -0.42 -50.77 -1.64
CA ASP A 593 0.95 -50.85 -1.11
C ASP A 593 1.13 -49.80 0.00
N GLU A 594 1.33 -50.27 1.24
CA GLU A 594 1.55 -49.41 2.41
C GLU A 594 2.75 -48.47 2.23
N ASN A 595 3.73 -48.80 1.37
CA ASN A 595 4.87 -47.93 1.11
C ASN A 595 4.51 -46.69 0.29
N LEU A 596 3.47 -46.77 -0.56
CA LEU A 596 3.00 -45.65 -1.38
C LEU A 596 1.96 -44.80 -0.64
N LEU A 597 1.26 -45.38 0.32
CA LEU A 597 0.31 -44.68 1.16
C LEU A 597 0.99 -44.09 2.40
N ASN A 598 1.43 -42.83 2.32
CA ASN A 598 2.15 -42.19 3.42
C ASN A 598 1.88 -40.69 3.49
N ASN A 599 2.34 -40.02 4.56
CA ASN A 599 2.13 -38.58 4.76
C ASN A 599 3.40 -37.76 4.48
N SER A 600 4.26 -38.24 3.58
CA SER A 600 5.45 -37.49 3.13
C SER A 600 5.07 -36.21 2.39
N ASP A 601 5.98 -35.25 2.32
CA ASP A 601 5.75 -34.02 1.54
C ASP A 601 5.43 -34.31 0.07
N ILE A 602 6.03 -35.37 -0.49
CA ILE A 602 5.81 -35.78 -1.89
C ILE A 602 4.38 -36.32 -2.05
N ALA A 603 3.92 -37.13 -1.10
CA ALA A 603 2.55 -37.65 -1.09
C ALA A 603 1.51 -36.52 -1.00
N LYS A 604 1.74 -35.53 -0.12
CA LYS A 604 0.91 -34.32 0.02
C LYS A 604 0.92 -33.46 -1.24
N LEU A 605 2.09 -33.30 -1.85
CA LEU A 605 2.25 -32.58 -3.11
C LEU A 605 1.44 -33.24 -4.23
N ASN A 606 1.55 -34.56 -4.36
CA ASN A 606 0.82 -35.31 -5.37
C ASN A 606 -0.68 -35.15 -5.21
N LEU A 607 -1.20 -35.22 -3.97
CA LEU A 607 -2.63 -34.98 -3.70
C LEU A 607 -3.05 -33.57 -4.15
N LYS A 608 -2.29 -32.54 -3.75
CA LYS A 608 -2.59 -31.15 -4.13
C LYS A 608 -2.55 -30.94 -5.64
N LYS A 609 -1.61 -31.55 -6.36
CA LYS A 609 -1.55 -31.48 -7.83
C LYS A 609 -2.78 -32.10 -8.47
N ILE A 610 -3.21 -33.29 -8.04
CA ILE A 610 -4.43 -33.91 -8.57
C ILE A 610 -5.67 -33.10 -8.20
N ASN A 611 -5.72 -32.54 -6.98
CA ASN A 611 -6.81 -31.67 -6.56
C ASN A 611 -7.00 -30.51 -7.54
N GLU A 612 -5.94 -29.77 -7.85
CA GLU A 612 -6.04 -28.58 -8.70
C GLU A 612 -6.14 -28.91 -10.20
N ALA A 613 -5.49 -29.97 -10.67
CA ALA A 613 -5.46 -30.32 -12.09
C ALA A 613 -6.70 -31.13 -12.54
N ILE A 614 -7.30 -31.93 -11.66
CA ILE A 614 -8.35 -32.89 -12.03
C ILE A 614 -9.60 -32.73 -11.17
N SER A 615 -9.50 -32.93 -9.86
CA SER A 615 -10.66 -33.11 -8.99
C SER A 615 -11.47 -31.83 -8.80
N ARG A 616 -10.82 -30.68 -8.68
CA ARG A 616 -11.49 -29.37 -8.56
C ARG A 616 -12.17 -28.96 -9.88
N PRO A 617 -11.52 -29.02 -11.05
CA PRO A 617 -12.20 -28.82 -12.33
C PRO A 617 -13.42 -29.74 -12.50
N PHE A 618 -13.28 -31.03 -12.18
CA PHE A 618 -14.37 -32.00 -12.26
C PHE A 618 -15.55 -31.63 -11.36
N LEU A 619 -15.28 -31.31 -10.08
CA LEU A 619 -16.33 -30.92 -9.13
C LEU A 619 -17.05 -29.65 -9.59
N LYS A 620 -16.31 -28.64 -10.06
CA LYS A 620 -16.88 -27.41 -10.62
C LYS A 620 -17.81 -27.70 -11.80
N GLU A 621 -17.37 -28.52 -12.76
CA GLU A 621 -18.18 -28.89 -13.92
C GLU A 621 -19.50 -29.58 -13.51
N LYS A 622 -19.44 -30.44 -12.48
CA LYS A 622 -20.61 -31.15 -11.96
C LYS A 622 -21.55 -30.29 -11.14
N MET A 623 -21.05 -29.23 -10.48
CA MET A 623 -21.90 -28.27 -9.76
C MET A 623 -22.58 -27.25 -10.68
N MET A 624 -22.06 -27.03 -11.90
CA MET A 624 -22.64 -26.12 -12.90
C MET A 624 -23.69 -26.79 -13.80
N LYS A 625 -23.81 -28.13 -13.75
CA LYS A 625 -24.84 -28.92 -14.44
C LYS A 625 -25.96 -29.27 -13.48
#